data_AF-A0A382GQF3-F1
#
_entry.id   AF-A0A382GQF3-F1
#
_cell.length_a   1.000
_cell.length_b   1.000
_cell.length_c   1.000
_cell.angle_alpha   90.00
_cell.angle_beta   90.00
_cell.angle_gamma   90.00
#
_symmetry.space_group_name_H-M   'P 1'
#
loop_
_entity.id
_entity.type
_entity.pdbx_description
1 polymer ?
#
loop_
_entity_poly.entity_id
_entity_poly.type
_entity_poly.pdbx_seq_one_letter_code
_entity_poly.pdbx_strand_id
1 'polypeptide(L)'
;MEITAMDCINKILVDDFKPDSFLHLIATENIQLAYAISEAFGGTNQYIHHMSSIERSVRNRLIMERASKLEGRSIIAKDVGLCEGYVTQIIRKKIRSLMERNIREKI
;
A
#
# COMPACT_ATOMS: atom_id res chain seq x y z
N MET A 1 3.86 50.02 6.30
CA MET A 1 3.83 48.81 7.13
C MET A 1 3.88 47.66 6.15
N GLU A 2 5.04 47.04 5.98
CA GLU A 2 5.17 45.82 5.20
C GLU A 2 5.75 44.76 6.12
N ILE A 3 4.85 43.98 6.70
CA ILE A 3 5.20 42.70 7.27
C ILE A 3 5.35 41.79 6.05
N THR A 4 6.55 41.71 5.47
CA THR A 4 6.87 40.57 4.63
C THR A 4 6.88 39.37 5.55
N ALA A 5 5.76 38.62 5.52
CA ALA A 5 5.71 37.29 6.06
C ALA A 5 6.90 36.55 5.45
N MET A 6 7.86 36.21 6.31
CA MET A 6 8.94 35.31 5.98
C MET A 6 8.24 33.97 5.74
N ASP A 7 7.96 33.63 4.49
CA ASP A 7 7.33 32.35 4.14
C ASP A 7 8.27 31.24 4.60
N CYS A 8 7.92 30.60 5.71
CA CYS A 8 8.60 29.47 6.33
C CYS A 8 8.52 28.19 5.49
N ILE A 9 8.45 28.27 4.17
CA ILE A 9 8.34 27.10 3.31
C ILE A 9 9.75 26.77 2.84
N ASN A 10 10.45 25.89 3.57
CA ASN A 10 11.58 25.17 3.00
C ASN A 10 11.06 24.51 1.71
N LYS A 11 11.38 25.11 0.56
CA LYS A 11 11.08 24.51 -0.74
C LYS A 11 11.93 23.25 -0.81
N ILE A 12 11.28 22.12 -0.60
CA ILE A 12 11.91 20.82 -0.77
C ILE A 12 12.39 20.76 -2.21
N LEU A 13 13.67 20.45 -2.37
CA LEU A 13 14.33 20.27 -3.65
C LEU A 13 14.51 18.78 -3.92
N VAL A 14 14.65 18.42 -5.19
CA VAL A 14 14.92 17.02 -5.58
C VAL A 14 16.23 16.52 -4.93
N ASP A 15 17.20 17.42 -4.77
CA ASP A 15 18.51 17.14 -4.18
C ASP A 15 18.46 16.89 -2.66
N ASP A 16 17.33 17.18 -2.01
CA ASP A 16 17.11 16.82 -0.60
C ASP A 16 16.92 15.29 -0.44
N PHE A 17 16.60 14.58 -1.53
CA PHE A 17 16.50 13.13 -1.55
C PHE A 17 17.82 12.50 -2.00
N LYS A 18 18.31 11.52 -1.22
CA LYS A 18 19.58 10.83 -1.50
C LYS A 18 19.62 10.33 -2.96
N PRO A 19 20.64 10.70 -3.76
CA PRO A 19 20.85 10.15 -5.08
C PRO A 19 20.88 8.61 -5.05
N ASP A 20 20.32 7.96 -6.06
CA ASP A 20 20.12 6.50 -6.14
C ASP A 20 19.07 5.88 -5.20
N SER A 21 18.34 6.71 -4.43
CA SER A 21 17.19 6.24 -3.66
C SER A 21 15.93 6.18 -4.52
N PHE A 22 15.00 5.29 -4.14
CA PHE A 22 13.69 5.22 -4.77
C PHE A 22 12.89 6.53 -4.61
N LEU A 23 13.06 7.24 -3.48
CA LEU A 23 12.44 8.53 -3.26
C LEU A 23 13.01 9.61 -4.19
N HIS A 24 14.30 9.57 -4.51
CA HIS A 24 14.91 10.48 -5.48
C HIS A 24 14.35 10.24 -6.89
N LEU A 25 14.20 8.99 -7.30
CA LEU A 25 13.52 8.65 -8.57
C LEU A 25 12.09 9.19 -8.61
N ILE A 26 11.31 9.00 -7.54
CA ILE A 26 9.96 9.58 -7.45
C ILE A 26 10.03 11.11 -7.49
N ALA A 27 10.98 11.73 -6.80
CA ALA A 27 11.08 13.19 -6.72
C ALA A 27 11.37 13.83 -8.09
N THR A 28 12.11 13.14 -8.97
CA THR A 28 12.34 13.61 -10.35
C THR A 28 11.07 13.68 -11.19
N GLU A 29 10.06 12.87 -10.88
CA GLU A 29 8.76 12.87 -11.58
C GLU A 29 7.70 13.69 -10.83
N ASN A 30 7.67 13.57 -9.50
CA ASN A 30 6.71 14.20 -8.61
C ASN A 30 7.29 14.40 -7.19
N ILE A 31 7.83 15.59 -6.96
CA ILE A 31 8.43 15.96 -5.67
C ILE A 31 7.44 15.96 -4.50
N GLN A 32 6.17 16.30 -4.74
CA GLN A 32 5.14 16.30 -3.71
C GLN A 32 4.82 14.87 -3.23
N LEU A 33 4.79 13.92 -4.16
CA LEU A 33 4.61 12.51 -3.83
C LEU A 33 5.81 11.96 -3.06
N ALA A 34 7.03 12.26 -3.49
CA ALA A 34 8.24 11.85 -2.77
C ALA A 34 8.25 12.39 -1.33
N TYR A 35 7.86 13.65 -1.16
CA TYR A 35 7.72 14.25 0.17
C TYR A 35 6.67 13.54 1.02
N ALA A 36 5.45 13.34 0.50
CA ALA A 36 4.38 12.67 1.24
C ALA A 36 4.75 11.24 1.67
N ILE A 37 5.47 10.49 0.81
CA ILE A 37 5.98 9.16 1.16
C ILE A 37 7.07 9.27 2.24
N SER A 38 7.98 10.24 2.13
CA SER A 38 9.02 10.48 3.13
C SER A 38 8.45 10.91 4.48
N GLU A 39 7.37 11.69 4.50
CA GLU A 39 6.71 12.08 5.74
C GLU A 39 6.01 10.87 6.40
N ALA A 40 5.31 10.06 5.61
CA ALA A 40 4.58 8.91 6.13
C ALA A 40 5.47 7.73 6.56
N PHE A 41 6.63 7.54 5.91
CA PHE A 41 7.46 6.35 6.06
C PHE A 41 8.95 6.64 6.32
N GLY A 42 9.37 7.90 6.35
CA GLY A 42 10.75 8.31 6.60
C GLY A 42 11.26 7.86 7.97
N GLY A 43 12.58 7.74 8.08
CA GLY A 43 13.23 7.22 9.29
C GLY A 43 13.05 5.72 9.51
N THR A 44 12.33 5.01 8.62
CA THR A 44 12.16 3.56 8.68
C THR A 44 12.83 2.87 7.49
N ASN A 45 13.46 1.72 7.74
CA ASN A 45 13.96 0.84 6.69
C ASN A 45 12.90 -0.22 6.39
N GLN A 46 11.95 0.13 5.53
CA GLN A 46 10.93 -0.83 5.09
C GLN A 46 11.37 -1.58 3.86
N TYR A 47 11.24 -2.91 3.91
CA TYR A 47 11.47 -3.76 2.76
C TYR A 47 10.32 -3.63 1.75
N ILE A 48 10.65 -3.28 0.51
CA ILE A 48 9.71 -3.28 -0.60
C ILE A 48 9.78 -4.65 -1.28
N HIS A 49 8.65 -5.36 -1.28
CA HIS A 49 8.55 -6.67 -1.91
C HIS A 49 8.78 -6.61 -3.44
N HIS A 50 9.23 -7.72 -4.01
CA HIS A 50 9.28 -7.88 -5.47
C HIS A 50 7.90 -7.73 -6.11
N MET A 51 7.87 -7.26 -7.37
CA MET A 51 6.65 -6.96 -8.13
C MET A 51 5.62 -8.11 -8.10
N SER A 52 6.05 -9.35 -8.32
CA SER A 52 5.17 -10.52 -8.31
C SER A 52 4.46 -10.75 -6.97
N SER A 53 5.10 -10.37 -5.87
CA SER A 53 4.50 -10.42 -4.52
C SER A 53 3.53 -9.26 -4.30
N ILE A 54 3.85 -8.08 -4.82
CA ILE A 54 2.96 -6.91 -4.79
C ILE A 54 1.69 -7.19 -5.59
N GLU A 55 1.80 -7.66 -6.83
CA GLU A 55 0.67 -8.03 -7.70
C GLU A 55 -0.23 -9.07 -7.04
N ARG A 56 0.37 -10.12 -6.45
CA ARG A 56 -0.37 -11.12 -5.68
C ARG A 56 -1.11 -10.49 -4.51
N SER A 57 -0.48 -9.57 -3.78
CA SER A 57 -1.08 -8.87 -2.64
C SER A 57 -2.25 -7.98 -3.07
N VAL A 58 -2.09 -7.21 -4.16
CA VAL A 58 -3.15 -6.38 -4.76
C VAL A 58 -4.34 -7.25 -5.17
N ARG A 59 -4.09 -8.33 -5.92
CA ARG A 59 -5.14 -9.27 -6.34
C ARG A 59 -5.87 -9.89 -5.15
N ASN A 60 -5.14 -10.31 -4.13
CA ASN A 60 -5.75 -10.89 -2.94
C ASN A 60 -6.60 -9.86 -2.17
N ARG A 61 -6.19 -8.59 -2.13
CA ARG A 61 -7.02 -7.51 -1.56
C ARG A 61 -8.30 -7.32 -2.34
N LEU A 62 -8.23 -7.27 -3.67
CA LEU A 62 -9.41 -7.18 -4.55
C LEU A 62 -10.39 -8.34 -4.33
N ILE A 63 -9.87 -9.58 -4.25
CA ILE A 63 -10.69 -10.76 -3.95
C ILE A 63 -11.43 -10.59 -2.61
N MET A 64 -10.75 -10.12 -1.57
CA MET A 64 -11.35 -9.91 -0.25
C MET A 64 -12.39 -8.79 -0.25
N GLU A 65 -12.12 -7.69 -0.95
CA GLU A 65 -13.06 -6.58 -1.08
C GLU A 65 -14.35 -7.03 -1.75
N ARG A 66 -14.26 -7.73 -2.88
CA ARG A 66 -15.44 -8.25 -3.60
C ARG A 66 -16.18 -9.31 -2.80
N ALA A 67 -15.46 -10.20 -2.11
CA ALA A 67 -16.07 -11.17 -1.21
C ALA A 67 -16.83 -10.51 -0.05
N SER A 68 -16.34 -9.36 0.47
CA SER A 68 -17.03 -8.60 1.51
C SER A 68 -18.34 -7.96 1.03
N LYS A 69 -18.43 -7.68 -0.28
CA LYS A 69 -19.66 -7.23 -0.97
C LYS A 69 -20.61 -8.39 -1.32
N LEU A 70 -20.35 -9.59 -0.80
CA LEU A 70 -21.13 -10.81 -1.03
C LEU A 70 -21.19 -11.26 -2.50
N GLU A 71 -20.22 -10.85 -3.31
CA GLU A 71 -20.11 -11.32 -4.68
C GLU A 71 -19.80 -12.82 -4.75
N GLY A 72 -20.37 -13.50 -5.74
CA GLY A 72 -20.20 -14.95 -5.93
C GLY A 72 -18.74 -15.32 -6.20
N ARG A 73 -18.23 -16.35 -5.51
CA ARG A 73 -16.83 -16.78 -5.61
C ARG A 73 -16.43 -17.19 -7.02
N SER A 74 -17.34 -17.84 -7.75
CA SER A 74 -17.15 -18.21 -9.16
C SER A 74 -16.99 -17.00 -10.07
N ILE A 75 -17.77 -15.93 -9.83
CA ILE A 75 -17.68 -14.67 -10.58
C ILE A 75 -16.32 -14.00 -10.32
N ILE A 76 -15.96 -13.85 -9.03
CA ILE A 76 -14.66 -13.29 -8.64
C ILE A 76 -13.52 -14.07 -9.30
N ALA A 77 -13.58 -15.40 -9.23
CA ALA A 77 -12.55 -16.29 -9.80
C ALA A 77 -12.38 -16.12 -11.31
N LYS A 78 -13.49 -16.02 -12.05
CA LYS A 78 -13.49 -15.77 -13.50
C LYS A 78 -12.81 -14.43 -13.82
N ASP A 79 -13.15 -13.37 -13.09
CA ASP A 79 -12.65 -12.03 -13.37
C ASP A 79 -11.16 -11.87 -13.05
N VAL A 80 -10.67 -12.54 -12.00
CA VAL A 80 -9.25 -12.48 -11.61
C VAL A 80 -8.40 -13.57 -12.27
N GLY A 81 -8.98 -14.39 -13.15
CA GLY A 81 -8.28 -15.46 -13.88
C GLY A 81 -7.75 -16.58 -12.97
N LEU A 82 -8.50 -16.95 -11.92
CA LEU A 82 -8.12 -17.99 -10.96
C LEU A 82 -9.17 -19.09 -10.89
N CYS A 83 -8.79 -20.25 -10.35
CA CYS A 83 -9.77 -21.27 -10.02
C CYS A 83 -10.53 -20.90 -8.73
N GLU A 84 -11.80 -21.29 -8.67
CA GLU A 84 -12.68 -20.97 -7.54
C GLU A 84 -12.18 -21.54 -6.21
N GLY A 85 -11.55 -22.72 -6.25
CA GLY A 85 -10.95 -23.35 -5.06
C GLY A 85 -9.86 -22.47 -4.45
N TYR A 86 -9.02 -21.85 -5.28
CA TYR A 86 -7.93 -20.98 -4.82
C TYR A 86 -8.47 -19.66 -4.25
N VAL A 87 -9.47 -19.05 -4.90
CA VAL A 87 -10.19 -17.89 -4.35
C VAL A 87 -10.81 -18.20 -2.99
N THR A 88 -11.45 -19.38 -2.87
CA THR A 88 -12.04 -19.85 -1.62
C THR A 88 -10.98 -20.02 -0.51
N GLN A 89 -9.82 -20.57 -0.85
CA GLN A 89 -8.70 -20.72 0.09
C GLN A 89 -8.19 -19.35 0.60
N ILE A 90 -8.03 -18.37 -0.30
CA ILE A 90 -7.62 -17.01 0.07
C ILE A 90 -8.61 -16.41 1.08
N ILE A 91 -9.91 -16.45 0.77
CA ILE A 91 -10.97 -15.91 1.63
C ILE A 91 -10.96 -16.59 3.00
N ARG A 92 -10.95 -17.92 3.03
CA ARG A 92 -10.94 -18.69 4.29
C ARG A 92 -9.71 -18.40 5.14
N LYS A 93 -8.52 -18.34 4.53
CA LYS A 93 -7.27 -18.07 5.24
C LYS A 93 -7.28 -16.68 5.87
N LYS A 94 -7.80 -15.67 5.16
CA LYS A 94 -7.88 -14.30 5.69
C LYS A 94 -8.88 -14.17 6.83
N ILE A 95 -10.07 -14.77 6.70
CA ILE A 95 -11.07 -14.80 7.78
C ILE A 95 -10.48 -15.45 9.03
N ARG A 96 -9.83 -16.61 8.89
CA ARG A 96 -9.19 -17.30 10.02
C ARG A 96 -8.15 -16.43 10.72
N SER A 97 -7.28 -15.78 9.95
CA SER A 97 -6.26 -14.87 10.50
C SER A 97 -6.88 -13.67 11.24
N LEU A 98 -7.99 -13.12 10.75
CA LEU A 98 -8.71 -12.04 11.43
C LEU A 98 -9.34 -12.52 12.74
N MET A 99 -9.95 -13.71 12.75
CA MET A 99 -10.50 -14.31 13.98
C MET A 99 -9.41 -14.55 15.02
N GLU A 100 -8.27 -15.11 14.64
CA GLU A 100 -7.13 -15.35 15.54
C GLU A 100 -6.59 -14.06 16.15
N ARG A 101 -6.49 -12.97 15.36
CA ARG A 101 -6.08 -11.65 15.86
C ARG A 101 -7.07 -11.10 16.87
N ASN A 102 -8.37 -11.13 16.55
CA ASN A 102 -9.42 -10.64 17.43
C ASN A 102 -9.48 -11.40 18.77
N ILE A 103 -9.09 -12.69 18.80
CA ILE A 103 -8.99 -13.45 20.05
C ILE A 103 -7.79 -12.98 20.87
N ARG A 104 -6.63 -12.79 20.24
CA ARG A 104 -5.41 -12.33 20.92
C ARG A 104 -5.55 -10.93 21.51
N GLU A 105 -6.27 -10.03 20.85
CA GLU A 105 -6.48 -8.65 21.33
C GLU A 105 -7.48 -8.57 22.51
N LYS A 106 -8.19 -9.66 22.82
CA LYS A 106 -9.15 -9.74 23.93
C LYS A 106 -8.61 -10.40 25.21
N ILE A 107 -7.40 -10.97 25.16
CA ILE A 107 -6.71 -11.60 26.29
C ILE A 107 -5.65 -10.63 26.80
#